data_AF-A0A961YKS4-F1
#
_entry.id   AF-A0A961YKS4-F1
#
_cell.length_a   1.000
_cell.length_b   1.000
_cell.length_c   1.000
_cell.angle_alpha   90.00
_cell.angle_beta   90.00
_cell.angle_gamma   90.00
#
_symmetry.space_group_name_H-M   'P 1'
#
loop_
_entity.id
_entity.type
_entity.pdbx_description
1 polymer ?
#
loop_
_entity_poly.entity_id
_entity_poly.type
_entity_poly.pdbx_seq_one_letter_code
_entity_poly.pdbx_strand_id
1 'polypeptide(L)'
;MQQAATQAYARTAQATVHPRELEASLLTKAAMRLQALLDAGTTDPSEWRSAIHYNRQLWVIFATSVTSVDNPLPETIKRNVANLSVFIFRKGLEAERKRTAAALKPIIDINREIAAGLRGQA
;
A
#
# COMPACT_ATOMS: atom_id res chain seq x y z
N MET A 1 -6.98 -22.81 26.03
CA MET A 1 -6.08 -21.66 26.23
C MET A 1 -5.45 -21.22 24.91
N GLN A 2 -6.23 -20.59 24.01
CA GLN A 2 -5.72 -20.13 22.69
C GLN A 2 -6.04 -18.65 22.39
N GLN A 3 -6.64 -17.92 23.34
CA GLN A 3 -7.02 -16.51 23.18
C GLN A 3 -5.98 -15.51 23.72
N ALA A 4 -4.88 -16.00 24.33
CA ALA A 4 -3.85 -15.15 24.94
C ALA A 4 -2.79 -14.64 23.94
N ALA A 5 -2.57 -15.36 22.83
CA ALA A 5 -1.54 -14.98 21.84
C ALA A 5 -1.94 -13.75 21.01
N THR A 6 -3.24 -13.58 20.73
CA THR A 6 -3.76 -12.43 19.98
C THR A 6 -3.72 -11.13 20.80
N GLN A 7 -3.77 -11.23 22.14
CA GLN A 7 -3.73 -10.08 23.04
C GLN A 7 -2.30 -9.62 23.36
N ALA A 8 -1.31 -10.51 23.27
CA ALA A 8 0.09 -10.18 23.56
C ALA A 8 0.74 -9.31 22.47
N TYR A 9 0.35 -9.49 21.19
CA TYR A 9 0.80 -8.60 20.11
C TYR A 9 0.14 -7.21 20.14
N ALA A 10 -0.98 -7.05 20.86
CA ALA A 10 -1.69 -5.77 20.98
C ALA A 10 -1.14 -4.86 22.11
N ARG A 11 -0.34 -5.39 23.05
CA ARG A 11 0.04 -4.66 24.27
C ARG A 11 1.39 -3.93 24.21
N THR A 12 2.22 -4.15 23.20
CA THR A 12 3.60 -3.60 23.18
C THR A 12 3.74 -2.27 22.43
N ALA A 13 2.63 -1.58 22.12
CA ALA A 13 2.68 -0.47 21.16
C ALA A 13 2.19 0.89 21.69
N GLN A 14 2.18 1.11 23.00
CA GLN A 14 1.56 2.31 23.61
C GLN A 14 2.37 3.62 23.59
N ALA A 15 3.49 3.73 22.87
CA ALA A 15 4.18 5.02 22.77
C ALA A 15 4.92 5.11 21.43
N THR A 16 4.75 6.23 20.72
CA THR A 16 5.11 6.51 19.30
C THR A 16 4.13 5.93 18.28
N VAL A 17 3.78 6.74 17.27
CA VAL A 17 2.84 6.41 16.17
C VAL A 17 2.98 4.93 15.81
N HIS A 18 1.91 4.14 16.00
CA HIS A 18 1.95 2.72 15.73
C HIS A 18 2.46 2.50 14.29
N PRO A 19 3.48 1.66 14.05
CA PRO A 19 4.03 1.47 12.69
C PRO A 19 2.95 1.21 11.62
N ARG A 20 1.87 0.53 11.99
CA ARG A 20 0.69 0.29 11.14
C ARG A 20 -0.11 1.54 10.79
N GLU A 21 -0.25 2.49 11.72
CA GLU A 21 -0.91 3.77 11.45
C GLU A 21 -0.09 4.61 10.46
N LEU A 22 1.24 4.60 10.61
CA LEU A 22 2.13 5.24 9.66
C LEU A 22 2.01 4.61 8.27
N GLU A 23 2.08 3.28 8.15
CA GLU A 23 1.88 2.55 6.89
C GLU A 23 0.52 2.89 6.24
N ALA A 24 -0.56 2.88 7.03
CA ALA A 24 -1.90 3.23 6.57
C ALA A 24 -1.98 4.68 6.07
N SER A 25 -1.33 5.62 6.76
CA SER A 25 -1.28 7.02 6.37
C SER A 25 -0.54 7.23 5.05
N LEU A 26 0.56 6.52 4.84
CA LEU A 26 1.36 6.58 3.61
C LEU A 26 0.60 6.01 2.41
N LEU A 27 -0.09 4.87 2.59
CA LEU A 27 -0.97 4.30 1.58
C LEU A 27 -2.14 5.23 1.23
N THR A 28 -2.75 5.85 2.25
CA THR A 28 -3.84 6.83 2.06
C THR A 28 -3.32 8.02 1.25
N LYS A 29 -2.15 8.55 1.58
CA LYS A 29 -1.51 9.64 0.84
C LYS A 29 -1.20 9.25 -0.60
N ALA A 30 -0.71 8.04 -0.86
CA ALA A 30 -0.48 7.55 -2.21
C ALA A 30 -1.78 7.45 -3.02
N ALA A 31 -2.85 6.90 -2.43
CA ALA A 31 -4.17 6.84 -3.05
C ALA A 31 -4.69 8.24 -3.40
N MET A 32 -4.56 9.22 -2.49
CA MET A 32 -4.95 10.60 -2.73
C MET A 32 -4.18 11.25 -3.89
N ARG A 33 -2.86 11.04 -3.97
CA ARG A 33 -2.04 11.59 -5.07
C ARG A 33 -2.45 11.02 -6.43
N LEU A 34 -2.76 9.73 -6.50
CA LEU A 34 -3.24 9.10 -7.73
C LEU A 34 -4.67 9.55 -8.08
N GLN A 35 -5.55 9.68 -7.08
CA GLN A 35 -6.90 10.20 -7.27
C GLN A 35 -6.88 11.64 -7.80
N ALA A 36 -5.98 12.49 -7.30
CA ALA A 36 -5.86 13.87 -7.76
C ALA A 36 -5.56 13.99 -9.27
N LEU A 37 -4.84 13.02 -9.86
CA LEU A 37 -4.66 12.98 -11.32
C LEU A 37 -5.98 12.75 -12.06
N LEU A 38 -6.84 11.87 -11.52
CA LEU A 38 -8.14 11.57 -12.11
C LEU A 38 -9.10 12.75 -11.95
N ASP A 39 -9.11 13.36 -10.77
CA ASP A 39 -9.97 14.51 -10.46
C ASP A 39 -9.59 15.74 -11.31
N ALA A 40 -8.29 15.94 -11.54
CA ALA A 40 -7.77 16.99 -12.42
C ALA A 40 -8.00 16.71 -13.91
N GLY A 41 -8.27 15.45 -14.29
CA GLY A 41 -8.36 15.04 -15.70
C GLY A 41 -7.06 15.21 -16.50
N THR A 42 -5.92 15.35 -15.82
CA THR A 42 -4.61 15.58 -16.45
C THR A 42 -4.11 14.34 -17.18
N THR A 43 -3.44 14.55 -18.32
CA THR A 43 -2.70 13.51 -19.04
C THR A 43 -1.20 13.82 -19.14
N ASP A 44 -0.72 14.76 -18.34
CA ASP A 44 0.70 15.16 -18.30
C ASP A 44 1.58 13.95 -17.94
N PRO A 45 2.52 13.53 -18.80
CA PRO A 45 3.38 12.39 -18.53
C PRO A 45 4.21 12.51 -17.25
N SER A 46 4.64 13.72 -16.88
CA SER A 46 5.49 13.99 -15.73
C SER A 46 4.72 13.86 -14.42
N GLU A 47 3.50 14.37 -14.36
CA GLU A 47 2.63 14.27 -13.18
C GLU A 47 2.25 12.81 -12.91
N TRP A 48 1.86 12.09 -13.97
CA TRP A 48 1.57 10.66 -13.91
C TRP A 48 2.77 9.85 -13.41
N ARG A 49 3.95 10.06 -14.01
CA ARG A 49 5.18 9.38 -13.60
C ARG A 49 5.54 9.69 -12.15
N SER A 50 5.41 10.95 -11.73
CA SER A 50 5.73 11.37 -10.36
C SER A 50 4.82 10.69 -9.33
N ALA A 51 3.50 10.68 -9.55
CA ALA A 51 2.55 10.06 -8.63
C ALA A 51 2.69 8.53 -8.59
N ILE A 52 2.86 7.89 -9.76
CA ILE A 52 3.06 6.44 -9.87
C ILE A 52 4.40 6.04 -9.25
N HIS A 53 5.46 6.83 -9.45
CA HIS A 53 6.75 6.59 -8.81
C HIS A 53 6.65 6.65 -7.29
N TYR A 54 5.97 7.66 -6.73
CA TYR A 54 5.74 7.74 -5.29
C TYR A 54 5.05 6.49 -4.74
N ASN A 55 3.97 6.05 -5.40
CA ASN A 55 3.27 4.83 -5.04
C ASN A 55 4.20 3.60 -5.12
N ARG A 56 4.98 3.49 -6.20
CA ARG A 56 5.93 2.39 -6.40
C ARG A 56 6.98 2.32 -5.29
N GLN A 57 7.51 3.45 -4.85
CA GLN A 57 8.50 3.48 -3.76
C GLN A 57 7.95 2.90 -2.45
N LEU A 58 6.70 3.23 -2.09
CA LEU A 58 6.05 2.63 -0.92
C LEU A 58 5.92 1.11 -1.04
N TRP A 59 5.48 0.63 -2.21
CA TRP A 59 5.33 -0.81 -2.45
C TRP A 59 6.66 -1.57 -2.54
N VAL A 60 7.76 -0.90 -2.90
CA VAL A 60 9.12 -1.46 -2.76
C VAL A 60 9.45 -1.63 -1.28
N ILE A 61 9.24 -0.61 -0.45
CA ILE A 61 9.51 -0.67 1.00
C ILE A 61 8.69 -1.79 1.65
N PHE A 62 7.41 -1.92 1.30
CA PHE A 62 6.57 -3.01 1.83
C PHE A 62 7.05 -4.38 1.36
N ALA A 63 7.36 -4.54 0.07
CA ALA A 63 7.87 -5.81 -0.45
C ALA A 63 9.15 -6.22 0.28
N THR A 64 10.12 -5.32 0.41
CA THR A 64 11.41 -5.63 1.05
C THR A 64 11.25 -5.87 2.54
N SER A 65 10.36 -5.15 3.23
CA SER A 65 10.13 -5.34 4.67
C SER A 65 9.47 -6.69 4.96
N VAL A 66 8.50 -7.13 4.15
CA VAL A 66 7.81 -8.42 4.37
C VAL A 66 8.64 -9.63 3.94
N THR A 67 9.56 -9.48 3.00
CA THR A 67 10.45 -10.57 2.55
C THR A 67 11.70 -10.72 3.42
N SER A 68 11.91 -9.85 4.42
CA SER A 68 13.00 -10.01 5.37
C SER A 68 12.84 -11.31 6.17
N VAL A 69 13.95 -12.02 6.39
CA VAL A 69 13.98 -13.30 7.13
C VAL A 69 13.47 -13.11 8.57
N ASP A 70 13.74 -11.96 9.16
CA ASP A 70 13.36 -11.63 10.55
C ASP A 70 11.91 -11.13 10.67
N ASN A 71 11.15 -11.06 9.58
CA ASN A 71 9.78 -10.56 9.62
C ASN A 71 8.84 -11.61 10.25
N PRO A 72 8.12 -11.28 11.34
CA PRO A 72 7.31 -12.25 12.10
C PRO A 72 5.96 -12.58 11.46
N LEU A 73 5.63 -11.99 10.30
CA LEU A 73 4.35 -12.24 9.63
C LEU A 73 4.26 -13.69 9.12
N PRO A 74 3.04 -14.28 9.09
CA PRO A 74 2.85 -15.59 8.47
C PRO A 74 3.25 -15.59 6.99
N GLU A 75 3.84 -16.69 6.50
CA GLU A 75 4.30 -16.84 5.12
C GLU A 75 3.21 -16.54 4.07
N THR A 76 1.96 -16.87 4.37
CA THR A 76 0.83 -16.55 3.49
C THR A 76 0.63 -15.04 3.34
N ILE A 77 0.78 -14.26 4.41
CA ILE A 77 0.67 -12.80 4.38
C ILE A 77 1.83 -12.21 3.60
N LYS A 78 3.07 -12.66 3.86
CA LYS A 78 4.26 -12.24 3.12
C LYS A 78 4.10 -12.46 1.61
N ARG A 79 3.65 -13.65 1.21
CA ARG A 79 3.39 -14.00 -0.20
C ARG A 79 2.29 -13.12 -0.81
N ASN A 80 1.21 -12.86 -0.08
CA ASN A 80 0.12 -12.01 -0.58
C ASN A 80 0.61 -10.57 -0.81
N VAL A 81 1.39 -10.00 0.11
CA VAL A 81 1.98 -8.67 -0.05
C VAL A 81 2.94 -8.64 -1.25
N ALA A 82 3.81 -9.63 -1.39
CA ALA A 82 4.73 -9.72 -2.54
C ALA A 82 3.97 -9.79 -3.88
N ASN A 83 2.90 -10.59 -3.95
CA ASN A 83 2.05 -10.69 -5.13
C ASN A 83 1.34 -9.36 -5.46
N LEU A 84 0.85 -8.65 -4.44
CA LEU A 84 0.27 -7.32 -4.61
C LEU A 84 1.31 -6.33 -5.12
N SER A 85 2.54 -6.32 -4.59
CA SER A 85 3.62 -5.46 -5.10
C SER A 85 3.87 -5.67 -6.60
N VAL A 86 3.93 -6.93 -7.05
CA VAL A 86 4.09 -7.25 -8.47
C VAL A 86 2.90 -6.75 -9.31
N PHE A 87 1.67 -6.93 -8.82
CA PHE A 87 0.47 -6.41 -9.48
C PHE A 87 0.51 -4.89 -9.61
N ILE A 88 0.84 -4.18 -8.52
CA ILE A 88 0.93 -2.72 -8.49
C ILE A 88 2.00 -2.21 -9.46
N PHE A 89 3.16 -2.86 -9.55
CA PHE A 89 4.21 -2.47 -10.48
C PHE A 89 3.77 -2.62 -11.94
N ARG A 90 3.11 -3.74 -12.27
CA ARG A 90 2.56 -3.97 -13.62
C ARG A 90 1.49 -2.93 -13.98
N LYS A 91 0.58 -2.64 -13.04
CA LYS A 91 -0.46 -1.62 -13.23
C LYS A 91 0.09 -0.20 -13.32
N GLY A 92 1.14 0.12 -12.56
CA GLY A 92 1.83 1.41 -12.67
C GLY A 92 2.40 1.64 -14.07
N LEU A 93 3.07 0.63 -14.65
CA LEU A 93 3.58 0.71 -16.02
C LEU A 93 2.46 0.84 -17.05
N GLU A 94 1.34 0.13 -16.86
CA GLU A 94 0.15 0.27 -17.71
C GLU A 94 -0.43 1.69 -17.62
N ALA A 95 -0.52 2.25 -16.42
CA ALA A 95 -1.05 3.58 -16.14
C ALA A 95 -0.16 4.69 -16.74
N GLU A 96 1.16 4.61 -16.65
CA GLU A 96 2.08 5.58 -17.28
C GLU A 96 1.92 5.64 -18.82
N ARG A 97 1.60 4.49 -19.44
CA ARG A 97 1.38 4.38 -20.89
C ARG A 97 -0.01 4.85 -21.31
N LYS A 98 -1.05 4.35 -20.65
CA LYS A 98 -2.44 4.58 -21.04
C LYS A 98 -2.99 5.92 -20.57
N ARG A 99 -2.58 6.38 -19.38
CA ARG A 99 -3.08 7.59 -18.71
C ARG A 99 -4.60 7.67 -18.63
N THR A 100 -5.24 6.57 -18.22
CA THR A 100 -6.70 6.47 -18.06
C THR A 100 -7.09 6.13 -16.63
N ALA A 101 -8.31 6.54 -16.24
CA ALA A 101 -8.88 6.19 -14.93
C ALA A 101 -8.94 4.68 -14.69
N ALA A 102 -9.28 3.89 -15.72
CA ALA A 102 -9.34 2.43 -15.64
C ALA A 102 -7.99 1.79 -15.27
N ALA A 103 -6.87 2.42 -15.65
CA ALA A 103 -5.54 1.92 -15.32
C ALA A 103 -5.10 2.26 -13.88
N LEU A 104 -5.55 3.40 -13.33
CA LEU A 104 -5.20 3.84 -11.96
C LEU A 104 -6.15 3.35 -10.88
N LYS A 105 -7.45 3.24 -11.16
CA LYS A 105 -8.47 2.92 -10.16
C LYS A 105 -8.15 1.65 -9.34
N PRO A 106 -7.67 0.54 -9.94
CA PRO A 106 -7.28 -0.63 -9.16
C PRO A 106 -6.15 -0.36 -8.15
N ILE A 107 -5.19 0.51 -8.49
CA ILE A 107 -4.08 0.88 -7.58
C ILE A 107 -4.61 1.71 -6.41
N ILE A 108 -5.49 2.67 -6.71
CA ILE A 108 -6.12 3.54 -5.71
C ILE A 108 -6.94 2.70 -4.72
N ASP A 109 -7.78 1.82 -5.23
CA ASP A 109 -8.66 0.97 -4.43
C ASP A 109 -7.84 0.06 -3.51
N ILE A 110 -6.83 -0.65 -4.03
CA ILE A 110 -5.94 -1.50 -3.20
C ILE A 110 -5.28 -0.70 -2.08
N ASN A 111 -4.76 0.49 -2.37
CA ASN A 111 -4.13 1.31 -1.33
C ASN A 111 -5.12 1.71 -0.23
N ARG A 112 -6.37 2.05 -0.59
CA ARG A 112 -7.43 2.40 0.37
C ARG A 112 -7.83 1.20 1.22
N GLU A 113 -8.04 0.04 0.61
CA GLU A 113 -8.44 -1.19 1.30
C GLU A 113 -7.36 -1.66 2.29
N ILE A 114 -6.10 -1.69 1.86
CA ILE A 114 -4.99 -2.06 2.76
C ILE A 114 -4.85 -1.04 3.91
N ALA A 115 -4.98 0.26 3.62
CA ALA A 115 -4.94 1.29 4.66
C ALA A 115 -6.09 1.15 5.67
N ALA A 116 -7.30 0.82 5.21
CA ALA A 116 -8.45 0.57 6.08
C ALA A 116 -8.22 -0.67 6.96
N GLY A 117 -7.73 -1.76 6.37
CA GLY A 117 -7.37 -2.98 7.11
C GLY A 117 -6.29 -2.73 8.18
N LEU A 118 -5.26 -1.94 7.88
CA LEU A 118 -4.21 -1.57 8.83
C LEU A 118 -4.73 -0.71 10.00
N ARG A 119 -5.78 0.09 9.78
CA ARG A 119 -6.48 0.85 10.82
C ARG A 119 -7.50 0.01 11.62
N GLY A 120 -7.71 -1.26 11.25
CA GLY A 120 -8.72 -2.10 11.88
C GLY A 120 -10.16 -1.74 11.50
N GLN A 121 -10.36 -1.14 10.32
CA GLN A 121 -11.66 -0.71 9.80
C GLN A 121 -12.25 -1.66 8.74
N ALA A 122 -11.69 -2.87 8.60
CA ALA A 122 -12.08 -3.89 7.62
C ALA A 122 -12.80 -5.07 8.27
#